data_AF-A2QTJ8-F1
#
_entry.id   AF-A2QTJ8-F1
#
_cell.length_a   1.000
_cell.length_b   1.000
_cell.length_c   1.000
_cell.angle_alpha   90.00
_cell.angle_beta   90.00
_cell.angle_gamma   90.00
#
_symmetry.space_group_name_H-M   'P 1'
#
loop_
_entity.id
_entity.type
_entity.pdbx_description
1 polymer ?
#
loop_
_entity_poly.entity_id
_entity_poly.type
_entity_poly.pdbx_seq_one_letter_code
_entity_poly.pdbx_strand_id
1 'polypeptide(L)'
;MSISIPYLNGLVNGYSDRRLPMYLADLEEGDWNGNWDLASACAEARWQVERQLNPDVPADCCAGAIVYRGLHIRLFPVVNGQALEPFESEGAVEWVSESPEFEDAFDAFIDALAQVD
;
A
#
# COMPACT_ATOMS: atom_id res chain seq x y z
N MET A 1 8.94 11.50 -11.98
CA MET A 1 10.17 10.68 -12.01
C MET A 1 9.85 9.51 -11.10
N SER A 2 9.73 8.27 -11.61
CA SER A 2 9.29 7.14 -10.78
C SER A 2 10.35 6.85 -9.72
N ILE A 3 10.02 7.09 -8.45
CA ILE A 3 10.91 6.77 -7.33
C ILE A 3 10.86 5.25 -7.18
N SER A 4 11.91 4.60 -7.67
CA SER A 4 12.14 3.18 -7.47
C SER A 4 12.64 3.00 -6.04
N ILE A 5 11.74 2.69 -5.09
CA ILE A 5 12.12 2.29 -3.73
C ILE A 5 12.68 0.86 -3.83
N PRO A 6 14.01 0.65 -3.69
CA PRO A 6 14.65 -0.61 -4.10
C PRO A 6 14.11 -1.85 -3.37
N TYR A 7 13.76 -1.69 -2.10
CA TYR A 7 13.19 -2.74 -1.26
C TYR A 7 11.76 -3.13 -1.66
N LEU A 8 10.97 -2.19 -2.20
CA LEU A 8 9.58 -2.44 -2.61
C LEU A 8 9.48 -3.05 -4.01
N ASN A 9 10.42 -2.77 -4.91
CA ASN A 9 10.39 -3.32 -6.28
C ASN A 9 10.58 -4.85 -6.33
N GLY A 10 11.27 -5.43 -5.35
CA GLY A 10 11.38 -6.88 -5.18
C GLY A 10 10.13 -7.54 -4.58
N LEU A 11 9.33 -6.79 -3.83
CA LEU A 11 8.14 -7.27 -3.11
C LEU A 11 6.86 -7.16 -3.97
N VAL A 12 6.73 -6.11 -4.78
CA VAL A 12 5.54 -5.82 -5.62
C VAL A 12 5.39 -6.79 -6.81
N ASN A 13 6.48 -7.43 -7.27
CA ASN A 13 6.45 -8.36 -8.40
C ASN A 13 6.32 -9.85 -8.01
N GLY A 14 6.16 -10.14 -6.72
CA GLY A 14 6.19 -11.51 -6.18
C GLY A 14 4.81 -12.12 -5.95
N TYR A 15 4.02 -12.34 -7.01
CA TYR A 15 2.86 -13.25 -6.92
C TYR A 15 3.37 -14.67 -6.68
N SER A 16 3.39 -15.11 -5.42
CA SER A 16 3.59 -16.52 -5.07
C SER A 16 2.38 -17.01 -4.29
N ASP A 17 1.54 -17.77 -4.99
CA ASP A 17 0.44 -18.69 -4.64
C ASP A 17 -0.54 -18.42 -3.47
N ARG A 18 -0.27 -17.53 -2.51
CA ARG A 18 -1.16 -17.16 -1.38
C ARG A 18 -0.90 -15.76 -0.78
N ARG A 19 -0.11 -14.90 -1.45
CA ARG A 19 0.23 -13.57 -0.91
C ARG A 19 -0.72 -12.50 -1.43
N LEU A 20 -1.28 -11.73 -0.52
CA LEU A 20 -2.14 -10.59 -0.80
C LEU A 20 -1.46 -9.61 -1.77
N PRO A 21 -2.17 -9.11 -2.80
CA PRO A 21 -1.63 -8.09 -3.71
C PRO A 21 -1.18 -6.84 -2.96
N MET A 22 0.02 -6.36 -3.28
CA MET A 22 0.58 -5.12 -2.75
C MET A 22 0.89 -4.14 -3.88
N TYR A 23 0.58 -2.86 -3.71
CA TYR A 23 0.83 -1.84 -4.73
C TYR A 23 1.26 -0.49 -4.15
N LEU A 24 1.83 0.36 -5.01
CA LEU A 24 2.35 1.67 -4.65
C LEU A 24 1.43 2.79 -5.15
N ALA A 25 1.15 3.75 -4.29
CA ALA A 25 0.39 4.96 -4.61
C ALA A 25 1.21 6.21 -4.24
N ASP A 26 1.54 7.02 -5.25
CA ASP A 26 2.30 8.25 -5.09
C ASP A 26 1.36 9.40 -4.70
N LEU A 27 1.52 9.93 -3.49
CA LEU A 27 0.71 11.03 -3.00
C LEU A 27 1.11 12.38 -3.62
N GLU A 28 2.24 12.46 -4.32
CA GLU A 28 2.65 13.64 -5.08
C GLU A 28 2.18 13.60 -6.54
N GLU A 29 1.66 12.46 -7.01
CA GLU A 29 1.14 12.32 -8.37
C GLU A 29 -0.30 12.84 -8.49
N GLY A 30 -0.63 13.55 -9.57
CA GLY A 30 -1.99 14.03 -9.82
C GLY A 30 -2.43 15.15 -8.88
N ASP A 31 -3.68 15.12 -8.42
CA ASP A 31 -4.34 16.23 -7.70
C ASP A 31 -4.24 16.13 -6.16
N TRP A 32 -3.52 15.15 -5.62
CA TRP A 32 -3.43 14.92 -4.17
C TRP A 32 -2.53 15.94 -3.44
N ASN A 33 -1.60 16.58 -4.16
CA ASN A 33 -0.69 17.62 -3.65
C ASN A 33 0.10 17.21 -2.39
N GLY A 34 0.39 15.92 -2.20
CA GLY A 34 1.09 15.42 -1.03
C GLY A 34 0.29 15.52 0.28
N ASN A 35 -1.04 15.67 0.21
CA ASN A 35 -1.89 15.80 1.40
C ASN A 35 -2.27 14.43 1.96
N TRP A 36 -1.79 14.12 3.16
CA TRP A 36 -2.08 12.86 3.86
C TRP A 36 -3.56 12.64 4.18
N ASP A 37 -4.37 13.71 4.27
CA ASP A 37 -5.83 13.59 4.45
C ASP A 37 -6.52 12.98 3.22
N LEU A 38 -5.84 12.96 2.06
CA LEU A 38 -6.34 12.37 0.81
C LEU A 38 -5.70 11.00 0.51
N ALA A 39 -4.90 10.45 1.42
CA ALA A 39 -4.13 9.24 1.17
C ALA A 39 -4.99 7.99 0.93
N SER A 40 -6.13 7.85 1.60
CA SER A 40 -7.07 6.76 1.35
C SER A 40 -7.66 6.85 -0.06
N ALA A 41 -8.11 8.03 -0.49
CA ALA A 41 -8.61 8.26 -1.84
C ALA A 41 -7.53 8.04 -2.91
N CYS A 42 -6.28 8.41 -2.62
CA CYS A 42 -5.12 8.11 -3.46
C CYS A 42 -4.90 6.60 -3.62
N ALA A 43 -4.95 5.84 -2.51
CA ALA A 43 -4.85 4.38 -2.53
C ALA A 43 -5.96 3.75 -3.37
N GLU A 44 -7.21 4.18 -3.20
CA GLU A 44 -8.36 3.67 -3.97
C GLU A 44 -8.22 3.95 -5.46
N ALA A 45 -7.88 5.18 -5.84
CA ALA A 45 -7.71 5.56 -7.24
C ALA A 45 -6.63 4.72 -7.90
N ARG A 46 -5.52 4.47 -7.20
CA ARG A 46 -4.43 3.64 -7.70
C ARG A 46 -4.81 2.16 -7.81
N TRP A 47 -5.61 1.64 -6.89
CA TRP A 47 -6.14 0.27 -6.98
C TRP A 47 -6.94 0.04 -8.26
N GLN A 48 -7.75 1.01 -8.67
CA GLN A 48 -8.52 0.91 -9.91
C GLN A 48 -7.61 0.80 -11.14
N VAL A 49 -6.48 1.51 -11.14
CA VAL A 49 -5.47 1.39 -12.21
C VAL A 49 -4.81 0.01 -12.18
N GLU A 50 -4.41 -0.48 -11.00
CA GLU A 50 -3.81 -1.81 -10.86
C GLU A 50 -4.74 -2.92 -11.33
N ARG A 51 -6.05 -2.82 -11.05
CA ARG A 51 -7.05 -3.78 -11.55
C ARG A 51 -7.25 -3.73 -13.07
N GLN A 52 -7.09 -2.56 -13.68
CA GLN A 52 -7.13 -2.44 -15.14
C GLN A 52 -5.89 -3.08 -15.79
N LEU A 53 -4.74 -2.99 -15.12
CA LEU A 53 -3.49 -3.59 -15.57
C LEU A 53 -3.44 -5.10 -15.29
N ASN A 54 -4.16 -5.58 -14.27
CA ASN A 54 -4.20 -6.97 -13.83
C ASN A 54 -5.66 -7.49 -13.76
N PRO A 55 -6.28 -7.82 -14.91
CA PRO A 55 -7.69 -8.23 -14.96
C PRO A 55 -8.00 -9.55 -14.25
N ASP A 56 -6.98 -10.36 -13.96
CA ASP A 56 -7.12 -11.64 -13.24
C ASP A 56 -7.31 -11.46 -11.73
N VAL A 57 -7.10 -10.25 -11.21
CA VAL A 57 -7.29 -9.93 -9.80
C VAL A 57 -8.79 -9.77 -9.50
N PRO A 58 -9.36 -10.57 -8.56
CA PRO A 58 -10.78 -10.48 -8.20
C PRO A 58 -11.17 -9.09 -7.70
N ALA A 59 -12.41 -8.67 -7.98
CA ALA A 59 -12.91 -7.36 -7.55
C ALA A 59 -13.05 -7.24 -6.03
N ASP A 60 -13.26 -8.38 -5.38
CA ASP A 60 -13.52 -8.58 -3.96
C ASP A 60 -12.28 -9.07 -3.19
N CYS A 61 -11.10 -9.10 -3.82
CA CYS A 61 -9.89 -9.50 -3.10
C CYS A 61 -9.48 -8.43 -2.07
N CYS A 62 -8.87 -8.89 -0.99
CA CYS A 62 -8.10 -8.01 -0.10
C CYS A 62 -6.73 -7.71 -0.70
N ALA A 63 -6.25 -6.48 -0.54
CA ALA A 63 -4.95 -6.01 -0.99
C ALA A 63 -4.38 -5.01 0.03
N GLY A 64 -3.10 -4.63 -0.13
CA GLY A 64 -2.49 -3.55 0.63
C GLY A 64 -1.91 -2.48 -0.27
N ALA A 65 -2.11 -1.22 0.11
CA ALA A 65 -1.53 -0.06 -0.55
C ALA A 65 -0.41 0.52 0.30
N ILE A 66 0.71 0.82 -0.34
CA ILE A 66 1.79 1.62 0.24
C ILE A 66 1.65 3.02 -0.36
N VAL A 67 1.05 3.92 0.42
CA VAL A 67 0.91 5.32 0.02
C VAL A 67 2.13 6.08 0.50
N TYR A 68 2.81 6.78 -0.41
CA TYR A 68 4.08 7.42 -0.10
C TYR A 68 4.14 8.88 -0.55
N ARG A 69 4.94 9.68 0.17
CA ARG A 69 5.36 11.03 -0.20
C ARG A 69 6.83 11.20 0.12
N GLY A 70 7.68 11.21 -0.90
CA GLY A 70 9.12 11.09 -0.70
C GLY A 70 9.47 9.79 0.01
N LEU A 71 10.11 9.87 1.19
CA LEU A 71 10.44 8.70 2.01
C LEU A 71 9.37 8.35 3.05
N HIS A 72 8.39 9.21 3.24
CA HIS A 72 7.32 9.00 4.22
C HIS A 72 6.25 8.09 3.64
N ILE A 73 5.77 7.16 4.45
CA ILE A 73 4.88 6.08 3.99
C ILE A 73 3.80 5.79 5.02
N ARG A 74 2.64 5.38 4.51
CA ARG A 74 1.53 4.81 5.28
C ARG A 74 1.01 3.57 4.56
N LEU A 75 0.60 2.57 5.34
CA LEU A 75 0.06 1.32 4.83
C LEU A 75 -1.45 1.32 4.95
N PHE A 76 -2.15 1.04 3.86
CA PHE A 76 -3.61 1.01 3.82
C PHE A 76 -4.10 -0.38 3.44
N PRO A 77 -4.92 -1.04 4.27
CA PRO A 77 -5.62 -2.23 3.83
C PRO A 77 -6.73 -1.82 2.84
N VAL A 78 -6.88 -2.61 1.79
CA VAL A 78 -7.87 -2.39 0.74
C VAL A 78 -8.76 -3.62 0.65
N VAL A 79 -10.05 -3.44 0.91
CA VAL A 79 -11.02 -4.53 0.95
C VAL A 79 -12.18 -4.18 0.04
N ASN A 80 -12.54 -5.06 -0.89
CA ASN A 80 -13.59 -4.81 -1.88
C ASN A 80 -13.41 -3.48 -2.65
N GLY A 81 -12.15 -3.13 -2.90
CA GLY A 81 -11.76 -1.91 -3.61
C GLY A 81 -11.90 -0.60 -2.84
N GLN A 82 -12.11 -0.66 -1.51
CA GLN A 82 -12.13 0.50 -0.63
C GLN A 82 -10.90 0.48 0.29
N ALA A 83 -10.21 1.61 0.40
CA ALA A 83 -9.11 1.76 1.33
C ALA A 83 -9.67 2.08 2.71
N LEU A 84 -9.27 1.33 3.74
CA LEU A 84 -9.72 1.56 5.11
C LEU A 84 -8.74 2.46 5.86
N GLU A 85 -8.89 2.59 7.17
CA GLU A 85 -7.94 3.35 8.00
C GLU A 85 -6.51 2.83 7.83
N PRO A 86 -5.51 3.73 7.85
CA PRO A 86 -4.13 3.30 7.76
C PRO A 86 -3.77 2.40 8.93
N PHE A 87 -2.93 1.42 8.66
CA PHE A 87 -2.39 0.55 9.69
C PHE A 87 -1.62 1.37 10.72
N GLU A 88 -1.80 1.04 11.99
CA GLU A 88 -1.08 1.62 13.11
C GLU A 88 -0.24 0.54 13.78
N SER A 89 1.06 0.81 13.94
CA SER A 89 2.00 -0.05 14.68
C SER A 89 2.64 0.76 15.79
N GLU A 90 2.52 0.28 17.03
CA GLU A 90 3.07 0.93 18.22
C GLU A 90 2.67 2.41 18.41
N GLY A 91 1.46 2.80 17.98
CA GLY A 91 0.99 4.19 18.07
C GLY A 91 1.45 5.10 16.93
N ALA A 92 2.18 4.56 15.95
CA ALA A 92 2.63 5.27 14.76
C ALA A 92 1.87 4.77 13.52
N VAL A 93 1.58 5.69 12.60
CA VAL A 93 0.93 5.41 11.30
C VAL A 93 1.77 5.86 10.11
N GLU A 94 2.84 6.61 10.35
CA GLU A 94 3.71 7.18 9.32
C GLU A 94 5.17 6.88 9.66
N TRP A 95 5.86 6.27 8.70
CA TRP A 95 7.24 5.82 8.86
C TRP A 95 8.11 6.35 7.72
N VAL A 96 9.41 6.17 7.86
CA VAL A 96 10.39 6.41 6.80
C VAL A 96 10.77 5.06 6.20
N SER A 97 10.73 4.92 4.88
CA SER A 97 10.93 3.63 4.19
C SER A 97 12.29 2.96 4.41
N GLU A 98 13.29 3.68 4.92
CA GLU A 98 14.61 3.15 5.24
C GLU A 98 14.80 2.84 6.73
N SER A 99 13.74 3.00 7.55
CA SER A 99 13.82 2.81 8.99
C SER A 99 13.42 1.40 9.41
N PRO A 100 14.04 0.81 10.45
CA PRO A 100 13.65 -0.51 10.97
C PRO A 100 12.17 -0.57 11.38
N GLU A 101 11.62 0.54 11.89
CA GLU A 101 10.22 0.63 12.29
C GLU A 101 9.27 0.42 11.11
N PHE A 102 9.68 0.80 9.89
CA PHE A 102 8.91 0.47 8.71
C PHE A 102 8.92 -1.03 8.42
N GLU A 103 10.09 -1.68 8.45
CA GLU A 103 10.19 -3.12 8.18
C GLU A 103 9.30 -3.91 9.15
N ASP A 104 9.39 -3.58 10.45
CA ASP A 104 8.57 -4.19 11.50
C ASP A 104 7.07 -3.93 11.28
N ALA A 105 6.68 -2.70 10.94
CA ALA A 105 5.29 -2.35 10.66
C ALA A 105 4.75 -3.01 9.38
N PHE A 106 5.60 -3.17 8.36
CA PHE A 106 5.25 -3.81 7.10
C PHE A 106 5.01 -5.30 7.28
N ASP A 107 5.90 -6.01 7.96
CA ASP A 107 5.72 -7.43 8.24
C ASP A 107 4.47 -7.68 9.10
N ALA A 108 4.27 -6.85 10.14
CA ALA A 108 3.06 -6.92 10.97
C ALA A 108 1.77 -6.63 10.17
N PHE A 109 1.83 -5.69 9.22
CA PHE A 109 0.70 -5.37 8.35
C PHE A 109 0.34 -6.54 7.42
N ILE A 110 1.34 -7.19 6.80
CA ILE A 110 1.12 -8.36 5.95
C ILE A 110 0.53 -9.52 6.76
N ASP A 111 1.06 -9.78 7.95
CA ASP A 111 0.55 -10.81 8.86
C ASP A 111 -0.88 -10.53 9.32
N ALA A 112 -1.22 -9.26 9.58
CA ALA A 112 -2.56 -8.84 9.96
C ALA A 112 -3.55 -9.00 8.80
N LEU A 113 -3.18 -8.56 7.59
CA LEU A 113 -4.03 -8.72 6.41
C LEU A 113 -4.29 -10.19 6.07
N ALA A 114 -3.29 -11.06 6.22
CA ALA A 114 -3.43 -12.49 5.95
C ALA A 114 -4.44 -13.19 6.88
N GLN A 115 -4.82 -12.55 7.98
CA GLN A 115 -5.84 -13.04 8.92
C GLN A 115 -7.26 -12.57 8.59
N VAL A 116 -7.44 -11.70 7.58
CA VAL A 116 -8.74 -11.10 7.21
C VAL A 116 -9.53 -11.96 6.20
N ASP A 117 -9.17 -13.24 6.04
CA ASP A 117 -9.89 -14.25 5.22
C ASP A 117 -11.37 -14.45 5.66
#